data_AF-A0A6A4EXR4-F1
#
_entry.id   AF-A0A6A4EXR4-F1
#
_cell.length_a   1.000
_cell.length_b   1.000
_cell.length_c   1.000
_cell.angle_alpha   90.00
_cell.angle_beta   90.00
_cell.angle_gamma   90.00
#
_symmetry.space_group_name_H-M   'P 1'
#
loop_
_entity.id
_entity.type
_entity.pdbx_description
1 polymer ?
#
loop_
_entity_poly.entity_id
_entity_poly.type
_entity_poly.pdbx_seq_one_letter_code
_entity_poly.pdbx_strand_id
1 'polypeptide(L)'
;MEHEKRNRIRGNDMSNFSRKNKLLTPPAPSSSSAIIGAVVVLCSIAQHFYRPTVYETFTAALNFLGELRVSELPATPEALVDLAAWVDDRLELFRVLIIEENWTEVDDIKKHFNASHESFVRVHQLILRRDVAAAVKAAHASSNRSNHQSRGERNSEADKRTPIPIEIREALPRQGSKQICLRFLSAQGCRGKNGSCVIKNLCHFKPAALPENVREFITKNYGGLSVDMQ
;
A
#
# COMPACT_ATOMS: atom_id res chain seq x y z
N MET A 1 19.21 -2.82 10.27
CA MET A 1 20.31 -2.78 11.26
C MET A 1 19.94 -1.99 12.52
N GLU A 2 19.57 -0.70 12.47
CA GLU A 2 19.13 0.03 13.68
C GLU A 2 17.81 -0.46 14.26
N HIS A 3 16.78 -0.66 13.43
CA HIS A 3 15.47 -1.18 13.87
C HIS A 3 15.58 -2.57 14.55
N GLU A 4 16.53 -3.37 14.09
CA GLU A 4 16.82 -4.72 14.61
C GLU A 4 17.58 -4.66 15.96
N LYS A 5 18.50 -3.70 16.11
CA LYS A 5 19.12 -3.38 17.41
C LYS A 5 18.09 -2.88 18.42
N ARG A 6 17.17 -1.99 18.02
CA ARG A 6 16.08 -1.48 18.87
C ARG A 6 15.14 -2.59 19.36
N ASN A 7 14.74 -3.49 18.48
CA ASN A 7 13.92 -4.64 18.85
C ASN A 7 14.60 -5.58 19.85
N ARG A 8 15.93 -5.70 19.78
CA ARG A 8 16.73 -6.53 20.69
C ARG A 8 16.82 -5.95 22.11
N ILE A 9 16.75 -4.62 22.24
CA ILE A 9 16.83 -3.92 23.54
C ILE A 9 15.45 -3.82 24.20
N ARG A 10 14.37 -3.61 23.42
CA ARG A 10 12.98 -3.51 23.91
C ARG A 10 12.45 -4.73 24.68
N GLY A 11 13.10 -5.88 24.59
CA GLY A 11 12.72 -7.10 25.31
C GLY A 11 13.30 -7.22 26.72
N ASN A 12 14.20 -6.31 27.13
CA ASN A 12 14.94 -6.43 28.37
C ASN A 12 14.51 -5.34 29.36
N ASP A 13 14.12 -5.76 30.57
CA ASP A 13 13.90 -4.86 31.68
C ASP A 13 15.24 -4.46 32.31
N MET A 14 15.49 -3.16 32.37
CA MET A 14 16.72 -2.58 32.94
C MET A 14 16.81 -2.75 34.46
N SER A 15 15.73 -3.17 35.12
CA SER A 15 15.67 -3.49 36.54
C SER A 15 15.60 -5.01 36.81
N ASN A 16 15.30 -5.83 35.79
CA ASN A 16 15.12 -7.26 35.95
C ASN A 16 15.47 -8.03 34.67
N PHE A 17 16.74 -8.41 34.57
CA PHE A 17 17.32 -9.21 33.48
C PHE A 17 16.95 -10.71 33.52
N SER A 18 16.01 -11.11 34.37
CA SER A 18 15.57 -12.51 34.44
C SER A 18 14.90 -12.92 33.14
N ARG A 19 15.24 -14.12 32.63
CA ARG A 19 14.55 -14.74 31.49
C ARG A 19 13.04 -14.99 31.75
N LYS A 20 12.61 -14.93 33.01
CA LYS A 20 11.21 -15.05 33.40
C LYS A 20 10.45 -13.74 33.28
N ASN A 21 11.14 -12.62 33.13
CA ASN A 21 10.52 -11.32 32.93
C ASN A 21 10.02 -11.23 31.49
N LYS A 22 8.69 -11.29 31.33
CA LYS A 22 8.03 -11.09 30.04
C LYS A 22 7.46 -9.68 30.04
N LEU A 23 8.31 -8.70 29.70
CA LEU A 23 7.80 -7.37 29.42
C LEU A 23 6.80 -7.47 28.27
N LEU A 24 5.61 -6.91 28.47
CA LEU A 24 4.63 -6.80 27.40
C LEU A 24 5.22 -5.92 26.32
N THR A 25 5.22 -6.41 25.07
CA THR A 25 5.61 -5.58 23.94
C THR A 25 4.58 -4.46 23.81
N PRO A 26 4.98 -3.17 23.93
CA PRO A 26 4.03 -2.08 23.79
C PRO A 26 3.47 -2.10 22.35
N PRO A 27 2.15 -1.86 22.18
CA PRO A 27 1.54 -1.80 20.86
C PRO A 27 2.14 -0.66 20.05
N ALA A 28 2.13 -0.80 18.72
CA ALA A 28 2.51 0.29 17.83
C ALA A 28 1.58 1.51 18.05
N PRO A 29 2.10 2.75 17.91
CA PRO A 29 1.29 3.95 18.06
C PRO A 29 0.17 3.97 17.00
N SER A 30 -1.07 4.07 17.45
CA SER A 30 -2.25 4.11 16.59
C SER A 30 -2.52 5.50 16.01
N SER A 31 -1.99 6.55 16.63
CA SER A 31 -2.12 7.94 16.18
C SER A 31 -1.03 8.82 16.79
N SER A 32 -0.85 10.02 16.24
CA SER A 32 0.02 11.04 16.82
C SER A 32 -0.43 11.49 18.21
N SER A 33 -1.74 11.54 18.46
CA SER A 33 -2.30 11.82 19.78
C SER A 33 -1.92 10.76 20.81
N ALA A 34 -1.74 9.50 20.42
CA ALA A 34 -1.27 8.45 21.33
C ALA A 34 0.17 8.72 21.79
N ILE A 35 1.05 9.16 20.89
CA ILE A 35 2.45 9.52 21.21
C ILE A 35 2.46 10.74 22.13
N ILE A 36 1.74 11.80 21.76
CA ILE A 36 1.62 13.03 22.58
C ILE A 36 1.08 12.69 23.97
N GLY A 37 0.01 11.89 24.04
CA GLY A 37 -0.60 11.48 25.31
C GLY A 37 0.36 10.71 26.20
N ALA A 38 1.20 9.85 25.65
CA ALA A 38 2.24 9.15 26.42
C ALA A 38 3.25 10.13 27.03
N VAL A 39 3.72 11.11 26.25
CA VAL A 39 4.65 12.14 26.77
C VAL A 39 3.98 13.04 27.80
N VAL A 40 2.70 13.38 27.64
CA VAL A 40 1.93 14.13 28.66
C VAL A 40 1.93 13.40 29.99
N VAL A 41 1.69 12.08 30.00
CA VAL A 41 1.75 11.28 31.23
C VAL A 41 3.13 11.34 31.88
N LEU A 42 4.20 11.25 31.07
CA LEU A 42 5.57 11.41 31.57
C LEU A 42 5.82 12.79 32.18
N CYS A 43 5.35 13.86 31.54
CA CYS A 43 5.44 15.21 32.09
C CYS A 43 4.73 15.33 33.44
N SER A 44 3.49 14.81 33.55
CA SER A 44 2.73 14.85 34.80
C SER A 44 3.44 14.12 35.94
N ILE A 45 4.04 12.96 35.67
CA ILE A 45 4.81 12.23 36.68
C ILE A 45 6.10 13.00 37.02
N ALA A 46 6.84 13.47 36.02
CA ALA A 46 8.12 14.17 36.21
C ALA A 46 7.97 15.45 37.03
N GLN A 47 6.90 16.21 36.81
CA GLN A 47 6.61 17.45 37.52
C GLN A 47 6.52 17.26 39.05
N HIS A 48 6.02 16.13 39.51
CA HIS A 48 5.76 15.87 40.92
C HIS A 48 6.86 15.08 41.63
N PHE A 49 7.58 14.22 40.91
CA PHE A 49 8.46 13.22 41.53
C PHE A 49 9.93 13.30 41.13
N TYR A 50 10.29 14.15 40.15
CA TYR A 50 11.63 14.16 39.58
C TYR A 50 12.26 15.56 39.61
N ARG A 51 13.58 15.62 39.35
CA ARG A 51 14.32 16.89 39.26
C ARG A 51 13.81 17.74 38.10
N PRO A 52 13.89 19.09 38.19
CA PRO A 52 13.44 20.00 37.14
C PRO A 52 13.96 19.63 35.73
N THR A 53 15.23 19.23 35.62
CA THR A 53 15.85 18.82 34.34
C THR A 53 15.09 17.68 33.63
N VAL A 54 14.52 16.73 34.38
CA VAL A 54 13.73 15.62 33.80
C VAL A 54 12.42 16.16 33.24
N TYR A 55 11.73 16.99 34.02
CA TYR A 55 10.48 17.62 33.61
C TYR A 55 10.67 18.54 32.39
N GLU A 56 11.73 19.34 32.38
CA GLU A 56 12.08 20.23 31.26
C GLU A 56 12.36 19.44 29.98
N THR A 57 13.06 18.30 30.09
CA THR A 57 13.34 17.43 28.95
C THR A 57 12.06 16.86 28.34
N PHE A 58 11.14 16.35 29.15
CA PHE A 58 9.86 15.84 28.64
C PHE A 58 8.98 16.96 28.10
N THR A 59 9.02 18.15 28.72
CA THR A 59 8.30 19.33 28.24
C THR A 59 8.81 19.77 26.86
N ALA A 60 10.13 19.76 26.64
CA ALA A 60 10.71 20.04 25.33
C ALA A 60 10.24 19.03 24.27
N ALA A 61 10.21 17.75 24.60
CA ALA A 61 9.66 16.71 23.72
C ALA A 61 8.18 16.94 23.41
N LEU A 62 7.38 17.29 24.41
CA LEU A 62 5.95 17.56 24.26
C LEU A 62 5.69 18.76 23.35
N ASN A 63 6.41 19.86 23.57
CA ASN A 63 6.30 21.07 22.76
C ASN A 63 6.65 20.79 21.30
N PHE A 64 7.76 20.10 21.06
CA PHE A 64 8.18 19.70 19.73
C PHE A 64 7.14 18.83 19.01
N LEU A 65 6.58 17.82 19.68
CA LEU A 65 5.49 17.00 19.11
C LEU A 65 4.23 17.83 18.82
N GLY A 66 3.94 18.82 19.65
CA GLY A 66 2.87 19.79 19.44
C GLY A 66 3.07 20.65 18.19
N GLU A 67 4.29 21.14 17.98
CA GLU A 67 4.67 21.91 16.78
C GLU A 67 4.58 21.07 15.51
N LEU A 68 5.11 19.84 15.54
CA LEU A 68 5.03 18.91 14.40
C LEU A 68 3.58 18.64 13.99
N ARG A 69 2.65 18.60 14.96
CA ARG A 69 1.22 18.35 14.69
C ARG A 69 0.59 19.45 13.84
N VAL A 70 1.09 20.67 13.95
CA VAL A 70 0.60 21.82 13.18
C VAL A 70 1.27 21.92 11.81
N SER A 71 2.54 21.51 11.72
CA SER A 71 3.36 21.77 10.54
C SER A 71 3.27 20.72 9.44
N GLU A 72 3.44 19.42 9.73
CA GLU A 72 3.51 18.34 8.72
C GLU A 72 3.76 16.98 9.39
N LEU A 73 2.81 16.50 10.18
CA LEU A 73 3.02 15.25 10.91
C LEU A 73 2.82 14.04 9.97
N PRO A 74 3.74 13.07 9.97
CA PRO A 74 3.59 11.87 9.15
C PRO A 74 2.32 11.11 9.52
N ALA A 75 1.43 10.89 8.55
CA ALA A 75 0.13 10.24 8.78
C ALA A 75 0.18 8.71 8.65
N THR A 76 1.28 8.15 8.13
CA THR A 76 1.39 6.71 7.91
C THR A 76 1.75 5.98 9.21
N PRO A 77 1.19 4.79 9.46
CA PRO A 77 1.52 3.99 10.64
C PRO A 77 3.02 3.76 10.83
N GLU A 78 3.74 3.52 9.73
CA GLU A 78 5.19 3.31 9.74
C GLU A 78 5.95 4.55 10.19
N ALA A 79 5.52 5.74 9.76
CA ALA A 79 6.17 6.97 10.14
C ALA A 79 5.86 7.37 11.60
N LEU A 80 4.66 7.01 12.11
CA LEU A 80 4.36 7.12 13.54
C LEU A 80 5.26 6.21 14.38
N VAL A 81 5.56 5.00 13.90
CA VAL A 81 6.51 4.08 14.54
C VAL A 81 7.92 4.68 14.55
N ASP A 82 8.38 5.25 13.44
CA ASP A 82 9.71 5.87 13.36
C ASP A 82 9.82 7.12 14.25
N LEU A 83 8.77 7.94 14.31
CA LEU A 83 8.71 9.10 15.21
C LEU A 83 8.75 8.66 16.68
N ALA A 84 7.94 7.68 17.07
CA ALA A 84 7.95 7.14 18.43
C ALA A 84 9.32 6.55 18.78
N ALA A 85 9.94 5.81 17.86
CA ALA A 85 11.28 5.26 18.06
C ALA A 85 12.35 6.35 18.19
N TRP A 86 12.22 7.45 17.46
CA TRP A 86 13.14 8.58 17.61
C TRP A 86 12.99 9.27 18.97
N VAL A 87 11.77 9.48 19.46
CA VAL A 87 11.53 9.99 20.82
C VAL A 87 12.14 9.06 21.85
N ASP A 88 11.87 7.75 21.75
CA ASP A 88 12.46 6.73 22.64
C ASP A 88 13.99 6.80 22.63
N ASP A 89 14.63 6.92 21.46
CA ASP A 89 16.09 7.03 21.34
C ASP A 89 16.65 8.30 22.01
N ARG A 90 15.91 9.42 22.00
CA ARG A 90 16.34 10.65 22.69
C ARG A 90 16.23 10.49 24.20
N LEU A 91 15.15 9.88 24.68
CA LEU A 91 14.94 9.61 26.10
C LEU A 91 15.90 8.54 26.63
N GLU A 92 16.27 7.56 25.81
CA GLU A 92 17.28 6.57 26.16
C GLU A 92 18.68 7.21 26.23
N LEU A 93 19.03 8.12 25.31
CA LEU A 93 20.28 8.87 25.44
C LEU A 93 20.29 9.70 26.73
N PHE A 94 19.21 10.40 27.05
CA PHE A 94 19.08 11.12 28.32
C PHE A 94 19.32 10.22 29.53
N ARG A 95 18.74 9.02 29.53
CA ARG A 95 18.94 8.02 30.59
C ARG A 95 20.40 7.59 30.71
N VAL A 96 21.07 7.34 29.58
CA VAL A 96 22.50 6.97 29.55
C VAL A 96 23.37 8.09 30.12
N LEU A 97 23.14 9.34 29.70
CA LEU A 97 23.91 10.50 30.17
C LEU A 97 23.75 10.74 31.69
N ILE A 98 22.57 10.47 32.25
CA ILE A 98 22.36 10.50 33.71
C ILE A 98 23.21 9.45 34.42
N ILE A 99 23.28 8.23 33.87
CA ILE A 99 24.07 7.13 34.46
C ILE A 99 25.57 7.44 34.41
N GLU A 100 26.01 8.09 33.34
CA GLU A 100 27.41 8.51 33.16
C GLU A 100 27.74 9.79 33.94
N GLU A 101 26.78 10.37 34.67
CA GLU A 101 26.92 11.63 35.40
C GLU A 101 27.37 12.83 34.53
N ASN A 102 27.12 12.76 33.21
CA ASN A 102 27.47 13.81 32.26
C ASN A 102 26.40 14.92 32.25
N TRP A 103 26.32 15.66 33.36
CA TRP A 103 25.26 16.66 33.57
C TRP A 103 25.25 17.79 32.55
N THR A 104 26.38 18.09 31.91
CA THR A 104 26.47 19.08 30.83
C THR A 104 25.65 18.64 29.62
N GLU A 105 25.84 17.39 29.16
CA GLU A 105 25.06 16.86 28.03
C GLU A 105 23.62 16.54 28.40
N VAL A 106 23.36 16.14 29.67
CA VAL A 106 21.99 15.95 30.18
C VAL A 106 21.16 17.23 30.01
N ASP A 107 21.73 18.40 30.31
CA ASP A 107 21.03 19.69 30.17
C ASP A 107 20.82 20.09 28.70
N ASP A 108 21.64 19.58 27.79
CA ASP A 108 21.60 19.88 26.37
C ASP A 108 20.60 19.00 25.59
N ILE A 109 20.22 17.82 26.11
CA ILE A 109 19.32 16.90 25.40
C ILE A 109 18.00 17.56 24.99
N LYS A 110 17.50 18.51 25.78
CA LYS A 110 16.25 19.21 25.51
C LYS A 110 16.30 19.99 24.19
N LYS A 111 17.50 20.42 23.78
CA LYS A 111 17.75 21.11 22.50
C LYS A 111 17.67 20.16 21.29
N HIS A 112 17.74 18.84 21.52
CA HIS A 112 17.62 17.85 20.44
C HIS A 112 16.18 17.71 19.95
N PHE A 113 15.19 18.11 20.75
CA PHE A 113 13.78 18.19 20.37
C PHE A 113 13.53 19.44 19.52
N ASN A 114 14.12 19.45 18.33
CA ASN A 114 14.09 20.57 17.39
C ASN A 114 14.06 20.06 15.95
N ALA A 115 13.26 20.69 15.09
CA ALA A 115 13.08 20.27 13.70
C ALA A 115 14.38 20.35 12.87
N SER A 116 15.30 21.24 13.24
CA SER A 116 16.60 21.43 12.60
C SER A 116 17.69 20.55 13.22
N HIS A 117 17.41 19.82 14.30
CA HIS A 117 18.40 18.95 14.92
C HIS A 117 18.72 17.77 14.00
N GLU A 118 19.99 17.48 13.80
CA GLU A 118 20.46 16.49 12.82
C GLU A 118 19.85 15.10 13.03
N SER A 119 19.62 14.69 14.28
CA SER A 119 18.97 13.40 14.58
C SER A 119 17.54 13.32 14.05
N PHE A 120 16.80 14.42 14.16
CA PHE A 120 15.42 14.47 13.69
C PHE A 120 15.38 14.58 12.17
N VAL A 121 16.23 15.44 11.59
CA VAL A 121 16.35 15.61 10.13
C VAL A 121 16.61 14.25 9.45
N ARG A 122 17.48 13.40 10.02
CA ARG A 122 17.73 12.05 9.49
C ARG A 122 16.46 11.19 9.43
N VAL A 123 15.67 11.18 10.50
CA VAL A 123 14.42 10.40 10.60
C VAL A 123 13.36 10.98 9.67
N HIS A 124 13.21 12.30 9.65
CA HIS A 124 12.26 12.99 8.78
C HIS A 124 12.58 12.74 7.29
N GLN A 125 13.84 12.82 6.87
CA GLN A 125 14.27 12.49 5.51
C GLN A 125 14.01 11.02 5.15
N LEU A 126 14.18 10.10 6.10
CA LEU A 126 13.89 8.68 5.91
C LEU A 126 12.39 8.47 5.63
N ILE A 127 11.53 9.10 6.42
CA ILE A 127 10.07 9.08 6.26
C ILE A 127 9.69 9.64 4.88
N LEU A 128 10.15 10.87 4.55
CA LEU A 128 9.87 11.52 3.27
C LEU A 128 10.30 10.67 2.07
N ARG A 129 11.50 10.06 2.12
CA ARG A 129 11.97 9.18 1.03
C ARG A 129 11.07 7.97 0.83
N ARG A 130 10.54 7.39 1.90
CA ARG A 130 9.61 6.26 1.80
C ARG A 130 8.27 6.70 1.23
N ASP A 131 7.74 7.84 1.66
CA ASP A 131 6.48 8.38 1.16
C ASP A 131 6.58 8.71 -0.33
N VAL A 132 7.67 9.34 -0.76
CA VAL A 132 7.96 9.59 -2.18
C VAL A 132 8.07 8.28 -2.96
N ALA A 133 8.80 7.28 -2.43
CA ALA A 133 8.92 5.98 -3.10
C ALA A 133 7.58 5.25 -3.21
N ALA A 134 6.71 5.34 -2.19
CA ALA A 134 5.37 4.78 -2.21
C ALA A 134 4.47 5.51 -3.23
N ALA A 135 4.52 6.84 -3.27
CA ALA A 135 3.78 7.65 -4.23
C ALA A 135 4.21 7.36 -5.68
N VAL A 136 5.51 7.26 -5.93
CA VAL A 136 6.06 6.90 -7.26
C VAL A 136 5.60 5.50 -7.68
N LYS A 137 5.64 4.52 -6.77
CA LYS A 137 5.13 3.16 -7.05
C LYS A 137 3.62 3.17 -7.35
N ALA A 138 2.83 3.94 -6.61
CA ALA A 138 1.40 4.08 -6.85
C ALA A 138 1.11 4.74 -8.21
N ALA A 139 1.89 5.76 -8.59
CA ALA A 139 1.80 6.42 -9.90
C ALA A 139 2.19 5.48 -11.05
N HIS A 140 3.23 4.65 -10.88
CA HIS A 140 3.57 3.64 -11.88
C HIS A 140 2.53 2.52 -11.97
N ALA A 141 1.89 2.13 -10.86
CA ALA A 141 0.81 1.16 -10.88
C ALA A 141 -0.46 1.69 -11.57
N SER A 142 -0.80 2.98 -11.37
CA SER A 142 -1.90 3.63 -12.08
C SER A 142 -1.57 3.85 -13.57
N SER A 143 -0.33 4.21 -13.90
CA SER A 143 0.18 4.31 -15.27
C SER A 143 0.19 2.96 -15.98
N ASN A 144 0.56 1.85 -15.32
CA ASN A 144 0.46 0.52 -15.93
C ASN A 144 -0.99 0.06 -16.13
N ARG A 145 -1.94 0.53 -15.32
CA ARG A 145 -3.38 0.31 -15.56
C ARG A 145 -3.90 1.11 -16.76
N SER A 146 -3.46 2.36 -16.94
CA SER A 146 -3.79 3.14 -18.14
C SER A 146 -3.03 2.67 -19.38
N ASN A 147 -1.80 2.15 -19.24
CA ASN A 147 -1.04 1.53 -20.35
C ASN A 147 -1.59 0.17 -20.75
N HIS A 148 -2.30 -0.54 -19.87
CA HIS A 148 -3.05 -1.73 -20.28
C HIS A 148 -4.37 -1.38 -21.01
N GLN A 149 -4.83 -0.13 -20.88
CA GLN A 149 -5.90 0.45 -21.71
C GLN A 149 -5.36 1.11 -23.00
N SER A 150 -4.13 1.62 -23.04
CA SER A 150 -3.52 2.25 -24.24
C SER A 150 -2.67 1.30 -25.09
N ARG A 151 -2.28 0.12 -24.62
CA ARG A 151 -1.66 -0.94 -25.46
C ARG A 151 -2.65 -1.60 -26.44
N GLY A 152 -3.81 -1.01 -26.68
CA GLY A 152 -4.71 -1.32 -27.80
C GLY A 152 -4.47 -0.49 -29.06
N GLU A 153 -3.53 0.46 -29.05
CA GLU A 153 -3.32 1.40 -30.16
C GLU A 153 -2.14 1.00 -31.08
N ARG A 154 -2.19 -0.24 -31.58
CA ARG A 154 -1.49 -0.63 -32.80
C ARG A 154 -2.48 -1.32 -33.73
N ASN A 155 -2.79 -0.63 -34.83
CA ASN A 155 -3.70 -0.95 -35.94
C ASN A 155 -5.20 -0.77 -35.67
N SER A 156 -5.59 0.50 -35.57
CA SER A 156 -6.95 1.05 -35.63
C SER A 156 -7.55 1.00 -37.05
N GLU A 157 -7.72 -0.19 -37.62
CA GLU A 157 -8.58 -0.39 -38.81
C GLU A 157 -9.45 -1.66 -38.73
N ALA A 158 -9.31 -2.51 -37.69
CA ALA A 158 -9.95 -3.84 -37.66
C ALA A 158 -10.92 -4.12 -36.49
N ASP A 159 -11.16 -3.20 -35.55
CA ASP A 159 -11.98 -3.50 -34.35
C ASP A 159 -13.12 -2.50 -34.09
N LYS A 160 -13.87 -2.13 -35.14
CA LYS A 160 -15.26 -1.69 -34.96
C LYS A 160 -16.10 -2.92 -34.63
N ARG A 161 -16.11 -3.38 -33.37
CA ARG A 161 -16.98 -4.48 -32.94
C ARG A 161 -18.43 -4.04 -33.04
N THR A 162 -19.15 -4.49 -34.06
CA THR A 162 -20.60 -4.33 -34.12
C THR A 162 -21.20 -5.03 -32.90
N PRO A 163 -21.96 -4.33 -32.03
CA PRO A 163 -22.65 -4.96 -30.92
C PRO A 163 -23.61 -6.03 -31.46
N ILE A 164 -23.57 -7.23 -30.87
CA ILE A 164 -24.43 -8.35 -31.26
C ILE A 164 -25.82 -8.12 -30.64
N PRO A 165 -26.89 -7.99 -31.46
CA PRO A 165 -28.27 -7.85 -30.96
C PRO A 165 -28.70 -9.03 -30.09
N ILE A 166 -29.64 -8.80 -29.17
CA ILE A 166 -30.10 -9.81 -28.20
C ILE A 166 -30.73 -11.00 -28.92
N GLU A 167 -31.48 -10.74 -29.98
CA GLU A 167 -32.18 -11.73 -30.80
C GLU A 167 -31.19 -12.70 -31.44
N ILE A 168 -30.03 -12.19 -31.88
CA ILE A 168 -28.94 -13.01 -32.41
C ILE A 168 -28.30 -13.84 -31.29
N ARG A 169 -28.15 -13.28 -30.08
CA ARG A 169 -27.58 -14.02 -28.94
C ARG A 169 -28.47 -15.16 -28.46
N GLU A 170 -29.79 -14.99 -28.56
CA GLU A 170 -30.77 -16.01 -28.17
C GLU A 170 -30.89 -17.11 -29.22
N ALA A 171 -30.82 -16.75 -30.51
CA ALA A 171 -30.89 -17.70 -31.62
C ALA A 171 -29.63 -18.58 -31.78
N LEU A 172 -28.52 -18.22 -31.12
CA LEU A 172 -27.25 -18.93 -31.26
C LEU A 172 -27.25 -20.28 -30.51
N PRO A 173 -26.86 -21.38 -31.18
CA PRO A 173 -26.71 -22.68 -30.54
C PRO A 173 -25.78 -22.64 -29.31
N ARG A 174 -26.14 -23.45 -28.30
CA ARG A 174 -25.40 -23.60 -27.04
C ARG A 174 -24.96 -25.04 -26.82
N GLN A 175 -23.77 -25.22 -26.25
CA GLN A 175 -23.28 -26.51 -25.78
C GLN A 175 -23.11 -26.43 -24.26
N GLY A 176 -24.06 -27.02 -23.53
CA GLY A 176 -24.16 -26.83 -22.08
C GLY A 176 -24.37 -25.36 -21.71
N SER A 177 -23.51 -24.82 -20.84
CA SER A 177 -23.55 -23.42 -20.42
C SER A 177 -22.83 -22.44 -21.35
N LYS A 178 -22.19 -22.94 -22.42
CA LYS A 178 -21.38 -22.12 -23.34
C LYS A 178 -22.12 -21.84 -24.63
N GLN A 179 -22.00 -20.61 -25.12
CA GLN A 179 -22.56 -20.20 -26.40
C GLN A 179 -21.55 -20.41 -27.53
N ILE A 180 -22.00 -20.66 -28.75
CA ILE A 180 -21.10 -20.80 -29.89
C ILE A 180 -20.41 -19.47 -30.24
N CYS A 181 -19.14 -19.52 -30.61
CA CYS A 181 -18.38 -18.33 -31.02
C CYS A 181 -18.74 -17.90 -32.47
N LEU A 182 -19.20 -16.67 -32.66
CA LEU A 182 -19.51 -16.14 -34.00
C LEU A 182 -18.29 -16.08 -34.93
N ARG A 183 -17.11 -15.75 -34.41
CA ARG A 183 -15.86 -15.76 -35.20
C ARG A 183 -15.43 -17.15 -35.63
N PHE A 184 -15.84 -18.18 -34.90
CA PHE A 184 -15.63 -19.56 -35.32
C PHE A 184 -16.58 -19.94 -36.47
N LEU A 185 -17.80 -19.40 -36.47
CA LEU A 185 -18.77 -19.60 -37.55
C LEU A 185 -18.47 -18.78 -38.81
N SER A 186 -17.57 -17.79 -38.73
CA SER A 186 -17.33 -16.81 -39.79
C SER A 186 -15.99 -16.99 -40.49
N ALA A 187 -15.87 -16.41 -41.69
CA ALA A 187 -14.64 -16.41 -42.47
C ALA A 187 -13.47 -15.69 -41.78
N GLN A 188 -13.74 -14.79 -40.82
CA GLN A 188 -12.69 -14.15 -40.02
C GLN A 188 -11.92 -15.13 -39.13
N GLY A 189 -12.52 -16.27 -38.79
CA GLY A 189 -11.91 -17.30 -37.95
C GLY A 189 -11.68 -16.86 -36.50
N CYS A 190 -11.55 -17.87 -35.64
CA CYS A 190 -11.22 -17.70 -34.24
C CYS A 190 -9.93 -18.44 -33.89
N ARG A 191 -9.09 -17.84 -33.05
CA ARG A 191 -7.78 -18.41 -32.62
C ARG A 191 -7.89 -19.53 -31.57
N GLY A 192 -9.10 -19.86 -31.13
CA GLY A 192 -9.33 -20.92 -30.15
C GLY A 192 -9.00 -22.31 -30.70
N LYS A 193 -8.62 -23.23 -29.82
CA LYS A 193 -8.17 -24.60 -30.16
C LYS A 193 -9.00 -25.65 -29.42
N ASN A 194 -9.09 -26.86 -29.97
CA ASN A 194 -9.71 -28.04 -29.33
C ASN A 194 -11.13 -27.78 -28.80
N GLY A 195 -12.00 -27.15 -29.60
CA GLY A 195 -13.38 -26.84 -29.18
C GLY A 195 -13.52 -25.67 -28.20
N SER A 196 -12.41 -25.08 -27.74
CA SER A 196 -12.41 -23.97 -26.78
C SER A 196 -12.17 -22.62 -27.48
N CYS A 197 -12.92 -21.60 -27.06
CA CYS A 197 -12.71 -20.22 -27.51
C CYS A 197 -11.71 -19.49 -26.60
N VAL A 198 -11.05 -18.46 -27.14
CA VAL A 198 -10.22 -17.52 -26.36
C VAL A 198 -11.08 -16.70 -25.38
N ILE A 199 -12.36 -16.49 -25.71
CA ILE A 199 -13.32 -15.78 -24.86
C ILE A 199 -13.99 -16.78 -23.92
N LYS A 200 -13.97 -16.48 -22.62
CA LYS A 200 -14.66 -17.28 -21.59
C LYS A 200 -16.16 -17.37 -21.92
N ASN A 201 -16.76 -18.53 -21.65
CA ASN A 201 -18.17 -18.86 -21.95
C ASN A 201 -18.53 -19.03 -23.43
N LEU A 202 -17.57 -18.92 -24.35
CA LEU A 202 -17.75 -19.31 -25.74
C LEU A 202 -17.07 -20.65 -26.06
N CYS A 203 -17.61 -21.37 -27.04
CA CYS A 203 -17.08 -22.65 -27.51
C CYS A 203 -17.15 -22.76 -29.03
N HIS A 204 -16.39 -23.72 -29.57
CA HIS A 204 -16.31 -24.00 -31.00
C HIS A 204 -16.89 -25.40 -31.23
N PHE A 205 -17.98 -25.49 -31.98
CA PHE A 205 -18.58 -26.75 -32.40
C PHE A 205 -19.40 -26.51 -33.67
N LYS A 206 -19.57 -27.53 -34.51
CA LYS A 206 -20.41 -27.42 -35.71
C LYS A 206 -21.89 -27.60 -35.33
N PRO A 207 -22.74 -26.57 -35.45
CA PRO A 207 -24.17 -26.71 -35.19
C PRO A 207 -24.82 -27.52 -36.32
N ALA A 208 -25.89 -28.25 -36.00
CA ALA A 208 -26.64 -29.02 -37.01
C ALA A 208 -27.42 -28.11 -37.98
N ALA A 209 -27.90 -26.96 -37.48
CA ALA A 209 -28.54 -25.92 -38.28
C ALA A 209 -28.20 -24.54 -37.69
N LEU A 210 -28.08 -23.54 -38.55
CA LEU A 210 -27.88 -22.15 -38.16
C LEU A 210 -29.06 -21.31 -38.65
N PRO A 211 -29.77 -20.58 -37.77
CA PRO A 211 -30.88 -19.72 -38.16
C PRO A 211 -30.48 -18.64 -39.19
N GLU A 212 -31.39 -18.28 -40.10
CA GLU A 212 -31.11 -17.36 -41.20
C GLU A 212 -30.68 -15.97 -40.73
N ASN A 213 -31.35 -15.44 -39.70
CA ASN A 213 -31.00 -14.15 -39.09
C ASN A 213 -29.56 -14.10 -38.56
N VAL A 214 -29.05 -15.22 -38.03
CA VAL A 214 -27.66 -15.35 -37.59
C VAL A 214 -26.70 -15.41 -38.78
N ARG A 215 -27.08 -16.12 -39.85
CA ARG A 215 -26.29 -16.18 -41.09
C ARG A 215 -26.15 -14.81 -41.73
N GLU A 216 -27.25 -14.08 -41.90
CA GLU A 216 -27.25 -12.72 -42.45
C GLU A 216 -26.38 -11.78 -41.61
N PHE A 217 -26.48 -11.87 -40.29
CA PHE A 217 -25.68 -11.06 -39.37
C PHE A 217 -24.18 -11.35 -39.50
N ILE A 218 -23.79 -12.63 -39.64
CA ILE A 218 -22.40 -13.05 -39.86
C ILE A 218 -21.90 -12.57 -41.23
N THR A 219 -22.70 -12.70 -42.28
CA THR A 219 -22.34 -12.23 -43.62
C THR A 219 -22.09 -10.73 -43.64
N LYS A 220 -22.98 -9.96 -42.99
CA LYS A 220 -22.90 -8.50 -42.97
C LYS A 220 -21.76 -7.95 -42.11
N ASN A 221 -21.43 -8.59 -40.98
CA ASN A 221 -20.52 -8.03 -39.97
C ASN A 221 -19.22 -8.81 -39.78
N TYR A 222 -19.17 -10.07 -40.21
CA TYR A 222 -18.06 -10.99 -39.94
C TYR A 222 -17.45 -11.61 -41.20
N GLY A 223 -17.75 -11.04 -42.38
CA GLY A 223 -17.11 -11.41 -43.64
C GLY A 223 -17.63 -12.70 -44.28
N GLY A 224 -18.82 -13.17 -43.90
CA GLY A 224 -19.39 -14.43 -44.41
C GLY A 224 -19.18 -15.61 -43.47
N LEU A 225 -19.86 -16.72 -43.77
CA LEU A 225 -19.66 -17.99 -43.06
C LEU A 225 -18.29 -18.60 -43.40
N SER A 226 -17.67 -19.26 -42.44
CA SER A 226 -16.45 -20.06 -42.68
C SER A 226 -16.74 -21.20 -43.66
N VAL A 227 -15.72 -21.68 -44.36
CA VAL A 227 -15.83 -22.80 -45.31
C VAL A 227 -16.50 -24.04 -44.70
N ASP A 228 -16.23 -24.32 -43.43
CA ASP A 228 -16.81 -25.49 -42.73
C ASP A 228 -18.31 -25.35 -42.39
N MET A 229 -18.88 -24.16 -42.61
CA MET A 229 -20.24 -23.75 -42.25
C MET A 229 -21.09 -23.32 -43.46
N GLN A 230 -20.51 -23.33 -44.66
CA GLN A 230 -21.24 -23.25 -45.93
C GLN A 230 -21.96 -24.58 -46.19
#